data_AF-A0A0V0H8E3-F1
#
_entry.id   AF-A0A0V0H8E3-F1
#
_cell.length_a   1.000
_cell.length_b   1.000
_cell.length_c   1.000
_cell.angle_alpha   90.00
_cell.angle_beta   90.00
_cell.angle_gamma   90.00
#
_symmetry.space_group_name_H-M   'P 1'
#
loop_
_entity.id
_entity.type
_entity.pdbx_description
1 polymer ?
#
loop_
_entity_poly.entity_id
_entity_poly.type
_entity_poly.pdbx_seq_one_letter_code
_entity_poly.pdbx_strand_id
1 'polypeptide(L)'
;MGPPLRELSLWSVSTIGDEGLSEIAHGCHLLEKLDLFQCPRITNKSLLGIAKNCLNLNSLSMNECSYIENESLKIMGQYCLNLKLVGLKMSLSR
;
A
#
# COMPACT_ATOMS: atom_id res chain seq x y z
N MET A 1 -13.53 -18.91 10.45
CA MET A 1 -12.39 -18.13 9.90
C MET A 1 -12.69 -17.89 8.44
N GLY A 2 -12.68 -16.62 7.99
CA GLY A 2 -12.95 -16.29 6.59
C GLY A 2 -11.77 -16.66 5.68
N PRO A 3 -11.98 -16.65 4.35
CA PRO A 3 -10.87 -16.79 3.40
C PRO A 3 -9.84 -15.67 3.59
N PRO A 4 -8.55 -15.92 3.27
CA PRO A 4 -7.53 -14.89 3.39
C PRO A 4 -7.78 -13.74 2.41
N LEU A 5 -7.56 -12.51 2.87
CA LEU A 5 -7.61 -11.33 2.00
C LEU A 5 -6.41 -11.34 1.06
N ARG A 6 -6.67 -11.28 -0.25
CA ARG A 6 -5.63 -11.25 -1.29
C ARG A 6 -5.55 -9.91 -2.01
N GLU A 7 -6.63 -9.15 -2.05
CA GLU A 7 -6.70 -7.88 -2.76
C GLU A 7 -7.40 -6.85 -1.88
N LEU A 8 -6.81 -5.66 -1.76
CA LEU A 8 -7.37 -4.54 -1.03
C LEU A 8 -7.33 -3.28 -1.90
N SER A 9 -8.49 -2.66 -2.08
CA SER A 9 -8.63 -1.37 -2.75
C SER A 9 -9.28 -0.37 -1.79
N LEU A 10 -8.63 0.77 -1.58
CA LEU A 10 -9.12 1.87 -0.75
C LEU A 10 -9.15 3.15 -1.58
N TRP A 11 -10.35 3.64 -1.86
CA TRP A 11 -10.57 4.78 -2.75
C TRP A 11 -11.27 5.91 -2.02
N SER A 12 -10.66 7.11 -2.02
CA SER A 12 -11.18 8.32 -1.38
C SER A 12 -11.51 8.14 0.11
N VAL A 13 -10.75 7.29 0.81
CA VAL A 13 -10.97 7.02 2.23
C VAL A 13 -10.18 8.02 3.07
N SER A 14 -10.86 9.05 3.55
CA SER A 14 -10.26 10.11 4.37
C SER A 14 -10.06 9.73 5.84
N THR A 15 -10.72 8.66 6.31
CA THR A 15 -10.69 8.25 7.72
C THR A 15 -9.58 7.25 8.02
N ILE A 16 -9.14 6.46 7.04
CA ILE A 16 -8.05 5.50 7.22
C ILE A 16 -6.68 6.19 7.13
N GLY A 17 -5.81 5.88 8.09
CA GLY A 17 -4.43 6.36 8.11
C GLY A 17 -3.46 5.22 8.40
N ASP A 18 -2.21 5.58 8.74
CA ASP A 18 -1.12 4.61 8.88
C ASP A 18 -1.39 3.47 9.86
N GLU A 19 -2.07 3.74 10.97
CA GLU A 19 -2.44 2.74 11.97
C GLU A 19 -3.40 1.70 11.39
N GLY A 20 -4.46 2.16 10.71
CA GLY A 20 -5.45 1.26 10.11
C GLY A 20 -4.84 0.36 9.03
N LEU A 21 -3.94 0.90 8.18
CA LEU A 21 -3.28 0.08 7.18
C LEU A 21 -2.24 -0.87 7.79
N SER A 22 -1.61 -0.49 8.91
CA SER A 22 -0.69 -1.36 9.65
C SER A 22 -1.40 -2.53 10.33
N GLU A 23 -2.60 -2.33 10.87
CA GLU A 23 -3.42 -3.41 11.43
C GLU A 23 -3.86 -4.39 10.33
N ILE A 24 -4.26 -3.86 9.16
CA ILE A 24 -4.56 -4.71 8.00
C ILE A 24 -3.34 -5.52 7.60
N ALA A 25 -2.15 -4.90 7.55
CA ALA A 25 -0.91 -5.59 7.20
C ALA A 25 -0.59 -6.74 8.19
N HIS A 26 -0.82 -6.52 9.50
CA HIS A 26 -0.66 -7.55 10.52
C HIS A 26 -1.66 -8.71 10.40
N GLY A 27 -2.89 -8.44 9.96
CA GLY A 27 -3.90 -9.49 9.78
C GLY A 27 -3.83 -10.21 8.43
N CYS A 28 -3.28 -9.57 7.41
CA CYS A 28 -3.43 -9.97 6.01
C CYS A 28 -2.07 -10.28 5.33
N HIS A 29 -1.34 -11.26 5.85
CA HIS A 29 -0.01 -11.65 5.32
C HIS A 29 -0.03 -12.24 3.90
N LEU A 30 -1.20 -12.68 3.43
CA LEU A 30 -1.41 -13.23 2.09
C LEU A 30 -1.91 -12.19 1.08
N LEU A 31 -1.82 -10.91 1.42
CA LEU A 31 -2.16 -9.82 0.51
C LEU A 31 -1.20 -9.81 -0.69
N GLU A 32 -1.78 -9.73 -1.88
CA GLU A 32 -1.10 -9.77 -3.18
C GLU A 32 -1.24 -8.48 -3.96
N LYS A 33 -2.37 -7.78 -3.80
CA LYS A 33 -2.62 -6.51 -4.48
C LYS A 33 -3.08 -5.45 -3.49
N LEU A 34 -2.44 -4.29 -3.56
CA LEU A 34 -2.82 -3.10 -2.80
C LEU A 34 -3.02 -1.93 -3.77
N ASP A 35 -4.23 -1.39 -3.81
CA ASP A 35 -4.57 -0.21 -4.59
C ASP A 35 -5.08 0.91 -3.67
N LEU A 36 -4.33 2.01 -3.63
CA LEU A 36 -4.64 3.20 -2.86
C LEU A 36 -4.91 4.34 -3.82
N PHE A 37 -6.10 4.95 -3.71
CA PHE A 37 -6.50 6.10 -4.50
C PHE A 37 -7.05 7.18 -3.59
N GLN A 38 -6.49 8.40 -3.64
CA GLN A 38 -6.96 9.55 -2.85
C GLN A 38 -7.14 9.23 -1.34
N CYS A 39 -6.12 8.64 -0.72
CA CYS A 39 -6.11 8.34 0.72
C CYS A 39 -5.16 9.32 1.45
N PRO A 40 -5.63 10.51 1.87
CA PRO A 40 -4.77 11.62 2.27
C PRO A 40 -4.05 11.43 3.61
N ARG A 41 -4.43 10.44 4.42
CA ARG A 41 -3.81 10.18 5.73
C ARG A 41 -2.82 9.00 5.71
N ILE A 42 -2.59 8.40 4.55
CA ILE A 42 -1.62 7.32 4.37
C ILE A 42 -0.27 7.94 3.97
N THR A 43 0.80 7.50 4.63
CA THR A 43 2.17 7.96 4.40
C THR A 43 3.12 6.80 4.12
N ASN A 44 4.41 7.11 3.94
CA ASN A 44 5.49 6.12 3.86
C ASN A 44 5.49 5.09 5.00
N LYS A 45 4.99 5.44 6.19
CA LYS A 45 4.91 4.52 7.35
C LYS A 45 4.02 3.31 7.05
N SER A 46 2.89 3.53 6.39
CA SER A 46 2.00 2.47 5.95
C SER A 46 2.70 1.46 5.06
N LEU A 47 3.47 1.95 4.08
CA LEU A 47 4.17 1.09 3.13
C LEU A 47 5.28 0.30 3.78
N LEU A 48 5.97 0.85 4.79
CA LEU A 48 6.91 0.07 5.60
C LEU A 48 6.22 -1.09 6.33
N GLY A 49 5.03 -0.85 6.91
CA GLY A 49 4.22 -1.89 7.55
C GLY A 49 3.78 -2.98 6.57
N ILE A 50 3.29 -2.58 5.39
CA ILE A 50 2.90 -3.48 4.31
C ILE A 50 4.11 -4.28 3.82
N ALA A 51 5.23 -3.63 3.53
CA ALA A 51 6.46 -4.27 3.05
C ALA A 51 6.93 -5.38 3.99
N LYS A 52 6.89 -5.14 5.30
CA LYS A 52 7.36 -6.10 6.30
C LYS A 52 6.43 -7.29 6.52
N ASN A 53 5.11 -7.12 6.31
CA ASN A 53 4.11 -8.13 6.68
C ASN A 53 3.43 -8.82 5.50
N CYS A 54 3.41 -8.19 4.32
CA CYS A 54 2.72 -8.67 3.12
C CYS A 54 3.73 -9.06 2.03
N LEU A 55 4.53 -10.11 2.30
CA LEU A 55 5.63 -10.53 1.42
C LEU A 55 5.18 -11.13 0.08
N ASN A 56 3.88 -11.45 -0.05
CA ASN A 56 3.26 -11.95 -1.27
C ASN A 56 2.82 -10.83 -2.23
N LEU A 57 2.98 -9.56 -1.85
CA LEU A 57 2.55 -8.43 -2.65
C LEU A 57 3.24 -8.45 -4.02
N ASN A 58 2.43 -8.50 -5.08
CA ASN A 58 2.88 -8.50 -6.47
C ASN A 58 2.38 -7.29 -7.27
N SER A 59 1.38 -6.56 -6.75
CA SER A 59 0.86 -5.34 -7.34
C SER A 59 0.64 -4.26 -6.28
N LEU A 60 1.20 -3.07 -6.54
CA LEU A 60 1.03 -1.88 -5.72
C LEU A 60 0.63 -0.69 -6.60
N SER A 61 -0.40 0.03 -6.22
CA SER A 61 -0.87 1.26 -6.88
C SER A 61 -1.15 2.33 -5.83
N MET A 62 -0.64 3.54 -6.04
CA MET A 62 -0.67 4.63 -5.06
C MET A 62 -0.95 5.96 -5.77
N ASN A 63 -2.19 6.12 -6.21
CA ASN A 63 -2.64 7.26 -6.99
C ASN A 63 -3.16 8.37 -6.07
N GLU A 64 -2.79 9.62 -6.37
CA GLU A 64 -3.28 10.79 -5.61
C GLU A 64 -3.08 10.65 -4.08
N CYS A 65 -2.03 9.94 -3.66
CA CYS A 65 -1.63 9.79 -2.25
C CYS A 65 -0.43 10.70 -1.98
N SER A 66 -0.69 11.96 -1.65
CA SER A 66 0.30 13.05 -1.66
C SER A 66 1.46 12.92 -0.65
N TYR A 67 1.35 12.02 0.33
CA TYR A 67 2.35 11.82 1.40
C TYR A 67 3.14 10.52 1.26
N ILE A 68 3.05 9.89 0.09
CA ILE A 68 3.86 8.74 -0.30
C ILE A 68 4.94 9.21 -1.26
N GLU A 69 6.20 8.95 -0.89
CA GLU A 69 7.38 9.41 -1.62
C GLU A 69 8.16 8.24 -2.21
N ASN A 70 9.05 8.52 -3.16
CA ASN A 70 9.87 7.51 -3.85
C ASN A 70 10.73 6.64 -2.92
N GLU A 71 11.09 7.12 -1.73
CA GLU A 71 11.86 6.32 -0.76
C GLU A 71 11.09 5.08 -0.31
N SER A 72 9.77 5.16 -0.25
CA SER A 72 8.93 4.00 0.05
C SER A 72 9.07 2.87 -0.97
N LEU A 73 9.30 3.20 -2.24
CA LEU A 73 9.47 2.21 -3.31
C LEU A 73 10.75 1.40 -3.13
N LYS A 74 11.83 2.01 -2.59
CA LYS A 74 13.05 1.29 -2.26
C LYS A 74 12.79 0.23 -1.19
N ILE A 75 12.04 0.62 -0.14
CA ILE A 75 11.64 -0.29 0.93
C ILE A 75 10.77 -1.42 0.36
N MET A 76 9.78 -1.10 -0.48
CA MET A 76 8.96 -2.13 -1.14
C MET A 76 9.83 -3.10 -1.96
N GLY A 77 10.81 -2.61 -2.71
CA GLY A 77 11.73 -3.45 -3.48
C GLY A 77 12.68 -4.31 -2.63
N GLN A 78 12.96 -3.92 -1.39
CA GLN A 78 13.80 -4.71 -0.47
C GLN A 78 13.06 -5.91 0.14
N TYR A 79 11.76 -5.76 0.42
CA TYR A 79 10.98 -6.79 1.12
C TYR A 79 10.05 -7.58 0.19
N CYS A 80 9.36 -6.91 -0.75
CA CYS A 80 8.38 -7.52 -1.64
C CYS A 80 9.06 -8.00 -2.93
N LEU A 81 9.81 -9.10 -2.85
CA LEU A 81 10.59 -9.64 -3.97
C LEU A 81 9.74 -10.10 -5.17
N ASN A 82 8.44 -10.26 -4.97
CA ASN A 82 7.47 -10.63 -6.01
C ASN A 82 6.77 -9.43 -6.66
N LEU A 83 7.13 -8.20 -6.29
CA LEU A 83 6.51 -6.99 -6.81
C LEU A 83 6.81 -6.82 -8.31
N LYS A 84 5.76 -6.88 -9.14
CA LYS A 84 5.85 -6.83 -10.61
C LYS A 84 5.21 -5.58 -11.20
N LEU A 85 4.16 -5.10 -10.55
CA LEU A 85 3.38 -3.96 -11.02
C LEU A 85 3.41 -2.85 -9.98
N VAL A 86 3.92 -1.69 -10.38
CA VAL A 86 3.92 -0.47 -9.58
C VAL A 86 3.24 0.64 -10.38
N GLY A 87 2.07 1.06 -9.91
CA GLY A 87 1.31 2.18 -10.46
C GLY A 87 1.57 3.46 -9.69
N LEU A 88 2.18 4.45 -10.32
CA LEU A 88 2.38 5.79 -9.78
C LEU A 88 1.72 6.78 -10.75
N LYS A 89 0.73 7.53 -10.27
CA LYS A 89 0.17 8.64 -11.03
C LYS A 89 0.29 9.89 -10.17
N MET A 90 1.29 10.69 -10.50
CA MET A 90 1.47 12.00 -9.89
C MET A 90 0.34 12.91 -10.36
N SER A 91 -0.30 13.60 -9.42
CA SER A 91 -1.17 14.72 -9.71
C SER A 91 -0.36 15.72 -10.54
N LEU A 92 -0.79 16.03 -11.76
CA LEU A 92 -0.27 17.18 -12.50
C LEU A 92 -0.64 18.42 -11.68
N SER A 93 0.28 18.90 -10.86
CA SER A 93 0.19 20.25 -10.30
C SER A 93 0.18 21.23 -11.48
N ARG A 94 -0.95 21.92 -11.68
CA ARG A 94 -0.99 23.15 -12.50
C ARG A 94 -0.20 24.25 -11.81
#